data_AF-X1LBP9-F1
#
_entry.id   AF-X1LBP9-F1
#
_cell.length_a   1.000
_cell.length_b   1.000
_cell.length_c   1.000
_cell.angle_alpha   90.00
_cell.angle_beta   90.00
_cell.angle_gamma   90.00
#
_symmetry.space_group_name_H-M   'P 1'
#
loop_
_entity.id
_entity.type
_entity.pdbx_description
1 polymer ?
#
loop_
_entity_poly.entity_id
_entity_poly.type
_entity_poly.pdbx_seq_one_letter_code
_entity_poly.pdbx_strand_id
1 'polypeptide(L)'
;MKTRGLARYLDEMLKTKEIEDKSLNGLVVDNKGEVNKIALAVDASLDAFKEAGRIGADFLFVHHGLWWGKPFPISGWTYERMRLLLDKNIALYVAHLPL
;
A
#
# COMPACT_ATOMS: atom_id res chain seq x y z
N MET A 1 -4.79 -15.76 -1.97
CA MET A 1 -5.52 -15.20 -0.79
C MET A 1 -6.28 -13.95 -1.23
N LYS A 2 -7.43 -13.59 -0.63
CA LYS A 2 -8.14 -12.35 -0.99
C LYS A 2 -7.45 -11.11 -0.39
N THR A 3 -7.28 -10.05 -1.18
CA THR A 3 -6.56 -8.81 -0.80
C THR A 3 -7.06 -8.21 0.50
N ARG A 4 -8.38 -7.96 0.61
CA ARG A 4 -8.99 -7.43 1.83
C ARG A 4 -8.94 -8.39 3.01
N GLY A 5 -8.87 -9.70 2.75
CA GLY A 5 -8.67 -10.71 3.78
C GLY A 5 -7.27 -10.61 4.40
N LEU A 6 -6.24 -10.47 3.55
CA LEU A 6 -4.87 -10.22 4.00
C LEU A 6 -4.76 -8.89 4.75
N ALA A 7 -5.30 -7.81 4.19
CA ALA A 7 -5.25 -6.50 4.82
C ALA A 7 -5.87 -6.51 6.22
N ARG A 8 -7.05 -7.15 6.38
CA ARG A 8 -7.69 -7.29 7.70
C ARG A 8 -6.83 -8.09 8.68
N TYR A 9 -6.23 -9.19 8.23
CA TYR A 9 -5.30 -9.96 9.05
C TYR A 9 -4.12 -9.12 9.54
N LEU A 10 -3.52 -8.30 8.64
CA LEU A 10 -2.42 -7.40 9.00
C LEU A 10 -2.88 -6.30 9.96
N ASP A 11 -4.06 -5.72 9.75
CA ASP A 11 -4.64 -4.70 10.64
C ASP A 11 -4.82 -5.23 12.06
N GLU A 12 -5.29 -6.46 12.20
CA GLU A 12 -5.46 -7.14 13.49
C GLU A 12 -4.12 -7.50 14.14
N MET A 13 -3.18 -8.04 13.35
CA MET A 13 -1.86 -8.44 13.83
C MET A 13 -1.03 -7.25 14.32
N LEU A 14 -1.04 -6.15 13.57
CA LEU A 14 -0.27 -4.93 13.87
C LEU A 14 -1.05 -3.94 14.73
N LYS A 15 -2.34 -4.20 14.97
CA LYS A 15 -3.24 -3.30 15.72
C LYS A 15 -3.28 -1.89 15.14
N THR A 16 -3.34 -1.77 13.82
CA THR A 16 -3.25 -0.48 13.10
C THR A 16 -4.31 0.54 13.52
N LYS A 17 -5.44 0.09 14.07
CA LYS A 17 -6.54 0.94 14.56
C LYS A 17 -6.35 1.42 16.01
N GLU A 18 -5.46 0.80 16.78
CA GLU A 18 -5.22 1.13 18.19
C GLU A 18 -4.11 2.16 18.36
N ILE A 19 -3.28 2.36 17.34
CA ILE A 19 -2.10 3.22 17.39
C ILE A 19 -2.38 4.49 16.59
N GLU A 20 -2.41 5.63 17.28
CA GLU A 20 -2.54 6.94 16.64
C GLU A 20 -1.28 7.27 15.84
N ASP A 21 -1.46 7.59 14.56
CA ASP A 21 -0.38 7.87 13.63
C ASP A 21 -0.80 8.98 12.67
N LYS A 22 0.17 9.77 12.22
CA LYS A 22 -0.04 10.68 11.08
C LYS A 22 -0.15 9.90 9.78
N SER A 23 0.56 8.79 9.64
CA SER A 23 0.46 7.92 8.47
C SER A 23 -0.96 7.35 8.35
N LEU A 24 -1.49 7.30 7.12
CA LEU A 24 -2.69 6.51 6.84
C LEU A 24 -2.32 5.03 6.75
N ASN A 25 -2.37 4.33 7.88
CA ASN A 25 -2.10 2.90 7.98
C ASN A 25 -3.25 2.03 7.42
N GLY A 26 -2.91 0.82 6.99
CA GLY A 26 -3.84 -0.16 6.42
C GLY A 26 -3.77 -0.26 4.89
N LEU A 27 -4.82 -0.80 4.28
CA LEU A 27 -4.96 -0.89 2.82
C LEU A 27 -5.39 0.46 2.24
N VAL A 28 -4.52 1.09 1.47
CA VAL A 28 -4.74 2.45 0.95
C VAL A 28 -4.95 2.50 -0.57
N VAL A 29 -4.59 1.44 -1.30
CA VAL A 29 -4.95 1.23 -2.72
C VAL A 29 -5.37 -0.24 -2.88
N ASP A 30 -6.54 -0.46 -3.48
CA ASP A 30 -7.07 -1.81 -3.75
C ASP A 30 -6.55 -2.37 -5.09
N ASN A 31 -6.67 -3.69 -5.29
CA ASN A 31 -6.47 -4.35 -6.58
C ASN A 31 -7.72 -5.16 -6.98
N LYS A 32 -7.63 -6.01 -8.01
CA LYS A 32 -8.71 -6.93 -8.46
C LYS A 32 -9.13 -7.99 -7.43
N GLY A 33 -8.52 -8.00 -6.25
CA GLY A 33 -9.01 -8.74 -5.07
C GLY A 33 -8.28 -10.03 -4.76
N GLU A 34 -7.24 -10.41 -5.51
CA GLU A 34 -6.43 -11.61 -5.25
C GLU A 34 -4.95 -11.27 -5.09
N VAL A 35 -4.29 -12.03 -4.22
CA VAL A 35 -2.85 -11.90 -3.91
C VAL A 35 -2.19 -13.27 -4.03
N ASN A 36 -1.19 -13.34 -4.92
CA ASN A 36 -0.31 -14.49 -5.13
C ASN A 36 1.15 -14.12 -4.82
N LYS A 37 1.57 -12.87 -5.10
CA LYS A 37 2.92 -12.38 -4.80
C LYS A 37 2.88 -11.08 -4.02
N ILE A 38 3.64 -11.04 -2.92
CA ILE A 38 3.80 -9.87 -2.05
C ILE A 38 5.20 -9.29 -2.26
N ALA A 39 5.28 -7.98 -2.43
CA ALA A 39 6.52 -7.21 -2.39
C ALA A 39 6.58 -6.40 -1.09
N LEU A 40 7.79 -6.21 -0.57
CA LEU A 40 8.08 -5.37 0.59
C LEU A 40 9.02 -4.25 0.17
N ALA A 41 8.77 -3.03 0.63
CA ALA A 41 9.69 -1.90 0.49
C ALA A 41 9.61 -0.98 1.72
N VAL A 42 10.60 -0.10 1.91
CA VAL A 42 10.53 0.90 2.98
C VAL A 42 9.55 2.01 2.60
N ASP A 43 9.71 2.60 1.42
CA ASP A 43 8.94 3.77 0.98
C ASP A 43 7.97 3.47 -0.17
N ALA A 44 6.84 4.16 -0.19
CA ALA A 44 5.92 4.30 -1.32
C ALA A 44 6.51 5.16 -2.48
N SER A 45 7.74 4.83 -2.88
CA SER A 45 8.45 5.51 -3.95
C SER A 45 8.00 5.04 -5.32
N LEU A 46 8.18 5.90 -6.33
CA LEU A 46 7.87 5.54 -7.72
C LEU A 46 8.69 4.32 -8.17
N ASP A 47 9.93 4.19 -7.72
CA ASP A 47 10.80 3.08 -8.09
C ASP A 47 10.40 1.77 -7.41
N ALA A 48 9.92 1.81 -6.15
CA ALA A 48 9.32 0.66 -5.50
C ALA A 48 8.09 0.16 -6.28
N PHE A 49 7.27 1.08 -6.78
CA PHE A 49 6.07 0.73 -7.56
C PHE A 49 6.44 0.15 -8.93
N LYS A 50 7.45 0.71 -9.60
CA LYS A 50 7.97 0.16 -10.86
C LYS A 50 8.51 -1.25 -10.66
N GLU A 51 9.29 -1.47 -9.61
CA GLU A 51 9.88 -2.77 -9.33
C GLU A 51 8.84 -3.80 -8.92
N ALA A 52 7.87 -3.44 -8.08
CA ALA A 52 6.73 -4.29 -7.74
C ALA A 52 5.96 -4.72 -9.00
N GLY A 53 5.73 -3.79 -9.93
CA GLY A 53 5.13 -4.09 -11.24
C GLY A 53 6.02 -4.95 -12.13
N ARG A 54 7.34 -4.77 -12.10
CA ARG A 54 8.31 -5.55 -12.87
C ARG A 54 8.35 -7.01 -12.43
N ILE A 55 8.32 -7.25 -11.12
CA ILE A 55 8.33 -8.62 -10.55
C ILE A 55 6.94 -9.27 -10.54
N GLY A 56 5.89 -8.54 -10.91
CA GLY A 56 4.51 -9.03 -10.92
C GLY A 56 3.98 -9.28 -9.51
N ALA A 57 4.18 -8.34 -8.59
CA ALA A 57 3.55 -8.37 -7.28
C ALA A 57 2.09 -7.93 -7.38
N ASP A 58 1.20 -8.57 -6.62
CA ASP A 58 -0.21 -8.19 -6.52
C ASP A 58 -0.47 -7.25 -5.33
N PHE A 59 0.44 -7.28 -4.35
CA PHE A 59 0.34 -6.59 -3.07
C PHE A 59 1.71 -6.05 -2.67
N LEU A 60 1.81 -4.75 -2.44
CA LEU A 60 3.00 -4.08 -1.96
C LEU A 60 2.75 -3.59 -0.53
N PHE A 61 3.58 -4.06 0.40
CA PHE A 61 3.60 -3.60 1.79
C PHE A 61 4.75 -2.60 1.96
N VAL A 62 4.46 -1.44 2.55
CA VAL A 62 5.47 -0.40 2.83
C VAL A 62 5.39 0.12 4.26
N HIS A 63 6.50 0.66 4.76
CA HIS A 63 6.54 1.35 6.04
C HIS A 63 6.10 2.82 5.90
N HIS A 64 6.70 3.56 4.97
CA HIS A 64 6.35 4.95 4.68
C HIS A 64 5.35 5.04 3.53
N GLY A 65 4.10 5.34 3.87
CA GLY A 65 3.00 5.47 2.91
C GLY A 65 2.96 6.80 2.14
N LEU A 66 1.86 7.01 1.42
CA LEU A 66 1.64 8.21 0.61
C LEU A 66 1.08 9.38 1.41
N TRP A 67 0.25 9.10 2.43
CA TRP A 67 -0.55 10.09 3.12
C TRP A 67 -0.13 10.21 4.59
N TRP A 68 0.17 11.45 5.00
CA TRP A 68 0.66 11.82 6.33
C TRP A 68 -0.24 12.91 6.92
N GLY A 69 -1.41 12.50 7.41
CA GLY A 69 -2.47 13.33 7.94
C GLY A 69 -3.72 13.16 7.08
N LYS A 70 -4.01 14.14 6.22
CA LYS A 70 -5.18 14.08 5.33
C LYS A 70 -4.78 13.60 3.93
N PRO A 71 -5.62 12.79 3.25
CA PRO A 71 -5.45 12.52 1.84
C PRO A 71 -5.41 13.81 1.03
N PHE A 72 -4.47 13.91 0.09
CA PHE A 72 -4.34 15.03 -0.84
C PHE A 72 -4.74 14.61 -2.27
N PRO A 73 -5.06 15.57 -3.17
CA PRO A 73 -5.55 15.27 -4.50
C PRO A 73 -4.61 14.39 -5.33
N ILE A 74 -5.19 13.50 -6.14
CA ILE A 74 -4.46 12.68 -7.11
C ILE A 74 -4.10 13.56 -8.31
N SER A 75 -3.00 14.30 -8.19
CA SER A 75 -2.47 15.21 -9.20
C SER A 75 -0.94 15.18 -9.21
N GLY A 76 -0.31 15.61 -10.31
CA GLY A 76 1.15 15.62 -10.45
C GLY A 76 1.79 14.25 -10.13
N TRP A 77 2.78 14.26 -9.22
CA TRP A 77 3.51 13.04 -8.85
C TRP A 77 2.64 11.95 -8.22
N THR A 78 1.54 12.33 -7.55
CA THR A 78 0.61 11.39 -6.93
C THR A 78 -0.22 10.69 -7.99
N TYR A 79 -0.62 11.42 -9.05
CA TYR A 79 -1.29 10.82 -10.20
C TYR A 79 -0.42 9.76 -10.87
N GLU A 80 0.86 10.04 -11.11
CA GLU A 80 1.78 9.08 -11.73
C GLU A 80 1.91 7.79 -10.92
N ARG A 81 2.03 7.94 -9.59
CA ARG A 81 2.10 6.83 -8.64
C ARG A 81 0.80 6.01 -8.61
N MET A 82 -0.35 6.66 -8.53
CA MET A 82 -1.66 6.00 -8.54
C MET A 82 -1.90 5.27 -9.86
N ARG A 83 -1.64 5.93 -10.98
CA ARG A 83 -1.77 5.33 -12.31
C ARG A 83 -0.94 4.06 -12.41
N LEU A 84 0.31 4.07 -11.93
CA LEU A 84 1.18 2.90 -11.98
C LEU A 84 0.63 1.73 -11.16
N LEU A 85 0.19 1.97 -9.92
CA LEU A 85 -0.40 0.91 -9.08
C LEU A 85 -1.68 0.35 -9.70
N LEU A 86 -2.55 1.21 -10.22
CA LEU A 86 -3.82 0.81 -10.84
C LEU A 86 -3.61 0.05 -12.16
N ASP A 87 -2.76 0.56 -13.06
CA ASP A 87 -2.43 -0.07 -14.34
C ASP A 87 -1.77 -1.44 -14.13
N LYS A 88 -0.98 -1.59 -13.06
CA LYS A 88 -0.31 -2.85 -12.70
C LYS A 88 -1.13 -3.74 -11.78
N ASN A 89 -2.33 -3.30 -11.37
CA ASN A 89 -3.21 -4.05 -10.48
C ASN A 89 -2.54 -4.44 -9.14
N ILE A 90 -1.85 -3.48 -8.51
CA ILE A 90 -1.10 -3.68 -7.28
C ILE A 90 -1.84 -3.01 -6.11
N ALA A 91 -2.14 -3.80 -5.09
CA ALA A 91 -2.65 -3.28 -3.83
C ALA A 91 -1.51 -2.65 -3.02
N LEU A 92 -1.77 -1.54 -2.32
CA LEU A 92 -0.79 -0.89 -1.44
C LEU A 92 -1.27 -0.94 0.00
N TYR A 93 -0.48 -1.57 0.87
CA TYR A 93 -0.68 -1.61 2.31
C TYR A 93 0.43 -0.88 3.04
N VAL A 94 0.08 -0.11 4.05
CA VAL A 94 0.98 0.75 4.80
C VAL A 94 0.93 0.38 6.29
N ALA A 95 2.09 0.21 6.91
CA ALA A 95 2.21 0.15 8.37
C ALA A 95 3.45 0.92 8.84
N HIS A 96 3.20 2.07 9.45
CA HIS A 96 4.23 2.97 10.00
C HIS A 96 4.45 2.69 11.50
N LEU A 97 3.94 3.51 12.42
CA LEU A 97 4.12 3.30 13.87
C LEU A 97 3.65 1.93 14.40
N PRO A 98 2.63 1.28 13.80
CA PRO A 98 2.25 -0.08 14.19
C PRO A 98 3.27 -1.20 13.87
N LEU A 99 4.30 -0.91 13.06
CA LEU A 99 5.35 -1.84 12.68
C LEU A 99 6.65 -1.56 13.44
#